data_AF-A0A224Z5C7-F1
#
_entry.id   AF-A0A224Z5C7-F1
#
_cell.length_a   1.000
_cell.length_b   1.000
_cell.length_c   1.000
_cell.angle_alpha   90.00
_cell.angle_beta   90.00
_cell.angle_gamma   90.00
#
_symmetry.space_group_name_H-M   'P 1'
#
loop_
_entity.id
_entity.type
_entity.pdbx_description
1 polymer ?
#
loop_
_entity_poly.entity_id
_entity_poly.type
_entity_poly.pdbx_seq_one_letter_code
_entity_poly.pdbx_strand_id
1 'polypeptide(L)'
;SHGSSLSVETLWTPCLVPELAREQDVWLDEQLEEVQRTGAKHVVVFQHIPWFVRNYDEDKIYFNFDPELRLRMLDKFHKAGTKPTKPSLFQGLL
;
A
#
# COMPACT_ATOMS: atom_id res chain seq x y z
N SER A 1 0.32 22.43 16.21
CA SER A 1 0.19 21.78 14.88
C SER A 1 0.22 20.27 15.08
N HIS A 2 -0.93 19.67 15.35
CA HIS A 2 -1.04 18.23 15.57
C HIS A 2 -0.90 17.53 14.21
N GLY A 3 0.19 16.79 14.02
CA GLY A 3 0.42 16.02 12.80
C GLY A 3 -0.49 14.80 12.82
N SER A 4 -1.53 14.81 11.98
CA SER A 4 -2.35 13.63 11.71
C SER A 4 -1.50 12.65 10.89
N SER A 5 -1.07 11.55 11.51
CA SER A 5 -0.41 10.43 10.85
C SER A 5 -1.37 9.25 10.88
N LEU A 6 -1.78 8.76 9.72
CA LEU A 6 -2.55 7.53 9.59
C LEU A 6 -1.57 6.40 9.23
N SER A 7 -1.52 5.38 10.09
CA SER A 7 -0.77 4.15 9.85
C SER A 7 -1.74 3.10 9.30
N VAL A 8 -1.56 2.73 8.03
CA VAL A 8 -2.33 1.68 7.38
C VAL A 8 -1.49 0.40 7.45
N GLU A 9 -1.88 -0.54 8.30
CA GLU A 9 -1.23 -1.85 8.42
C GLU A 9 -1.92 -2.85 7.48
N THR A 10 -1.20 -3.36 6.48
CA THR A 10 -1.72 -4.37 5.55
C THR A 10 -1.07 -5.72 5.83
N LEU A 11 -1.88 -6.70 6.25
CA LEU A 11 -1.48 -8.10 6.35
C LEU A 11 -1.42 -8.70 4.93
N TRP A 12 -0.47 -8.27 4.11
CA TRP A 12 -0.41 -8.66 2.71
C TRP A 12 0.44 -9.92 2.48
N THR A 13 -0.20 -11.07 2.67
CA THR A 13 -0.03 -12.20 1.74
C THR A 13 -1.27 -12.14 0.84
N PRO A 14 -1.22 -12.42 -0.48
CA PRO A 14 -2.46 -12.57 -1.24
C PRO A 14 -3.28 -13.61 -0.51
N CYS A 15 -4.34 -13.15 0.16
CA CYS A 15 -5.16 -14.04 0.94
C CYS A 15 -5.72 -15.04 -0.06
N LEU A 16 -5.45 -16.33 0.14
CA LEU A 16 -6.06 -17.39 -0.66
C LEU A 16 -7.59 -17.42 -0.48
N VAL A 17 -8.15 -16.52 0.35
CA VAL A 17 -9.56 -16.30 0.60
C VAL A 17 -10.01 -14.99 -0.05
N PRO A 18 -10.74 -15.05 -1.18
CA PRO A 18 -11.19 -13.86 -1.92
C PRO A 18 -12.04 -12.89 -1.10
N GLU A 19 -12.81 -13.37 -0.13
CA GLU A 19 -13.68 -12.51 0.69
C GLU A 19 -12.86 -11.56 1.56
N LEU A 20 -11.84 -12.06 2.25
CA LEU A 20 -10.96 -11.24 3.09
C LEU A 20 -10.18 -10.23 2.23
N ALA A 21 -9.79 -10.60 1.01
CA ALA A 21 -9.16 -9.68 0.08
C ALA A 21 -10.11 -8.53 -0.32
N ARG A 22 -11.40 -8.83 -0.50
CA ARG A 22 -12.43 -7.82 -0.80
C ARG A 22 -12.71 -6.91 0.39
N GLU A 23 -12.85 -7.47 1.58
CA GLU A 23 -13.03 -6.70 2.83
C GLU A 23 -11.85 -5.76 3.07
N GLN A 24 -10.62 -6.24 2.83
CA GLN A 24 -9.42 -5.41 2.92
C GLN A 24 -9.41 -4.30 1.86
N ASP A 25 -9.84 -4.57 0.64
CA ASP A 25 -9.90 -3.55 -0.42
C ASP A 25 -10.89 -2.43 -0.07
N VAL A 26 -12.07 -2.80 0.47
CA VAL A 26 -13.06 -1.84 0.96
C VAL A 26 -12.52 -1.03 2.13
N TRP A 27 -11.93 -1.69 3.13
CA TRP A 27 -11.34 -1.01 4.29
C TRP A 27 -10.26 -0.02 3.87
N LEU A 28 -9.42 -0.37 2.90
CA LEU A 28 -8.38 0.52 2.41
C LEU A 28 -8.97 1.76 1.74
N ASP A 29 -10.02 1.60 0.94
CA ASP A 29 -10.69 2.72 0.29
C ASP A 29 -11.24 3.71 1.34
N GLU A 30 -11.85 3.21 2.42
CA GLU A 30 -12.31 4.04 3.55
C GLU A 30 -11.15 4.81 4.23
N GLN A 31 -9.99 4.16 4.42
CA GLN A 31 -8.82 4.85 5.00
C GLN A 31 -8.29 5.95 4.07
N LEU A 32 -8.29 5.73 2.75
CA LEU A 32 -7.83 6.71 1.78
C LEU A 32 -8.81 7.88 1.64
N GLU A 33 -10.12 7.64 1.75
CA GLU A 33 -11.12 8.70 1.85
C GLU A 33 -10.93 9.56 3.10
N GLU A 34 -10.64 8.92 4.25
CA GLU A 34 -10.36 9.63 5.50
C GLU A 34 -9.14 10.55 5.40
N VAL A 35 -8.08 10.10 4.72
CA VAL A 35 -6.90 10.93 4.43
C VAL A 35 -7.28 12.19 3.66
N GLN A 36 -8.11 12.04 2.61
CA GLN A 36 -8.55 13.17 1.80
C GLN A 36 -9.42 14.12 2.63
N ARG A 37 -10.34 13.58 3.43
CA ARG A 37 -11.26 14.35 4.29
C ARG A 37 -10.53 15.14 5.37
N THR A 38 -9.51 14.55 5.99
CA THR A 38 -8.74 15.17 7.07
C THR A 38 -7.65 16.11 6.58
N GLY A 39 -7.29 16.03 5.29
CA GLY A 39 -6.16 16.77 4.73
C GLY A 39 -4.82 16.33 5.34
N ALA A 40 -4.71 15.04 5.72
CA ALA A 40 -3.51 14.50 6.34
C ALA A 40 -2.28 14.77 5.45
N LYS A 41 -1.26 15.44 6.02
CA LYS A 41 -0.04 15.78 5.29
C LYS A 41 0.87 14.59 5.05
N HIS A 42 0.79 13.58 5.92
CA HIS A 42 1.64 12.39 5.88
C HIS A 42 0.78 11.16 6.07
N VAL A 43 0.91 10.22 5.13
CA VAL A 43 0.28 8.91 5.17
C VAL A 43 1.36 7.86 5.03
N VAL A 44 1.33 6.89 5.93
CA VAL A 44 2.29 5.79 5.93
C VAL A 44 1.53 4.48 5.76
N VAL A 45 1.88 3.74 4.72
CA VAL A 45 1.33 2.41 4.44
C VAL A 45 2.40 1.38 4.77
N PHE A 46 2.12 0.51 5.72
CA PHE A 46 3.00 -0.59 6.10
C PHE A 46 2.61 -1.83 5.30
N GLN A 47 3.60 -2.40 4.61
CA GLN A 47 3.46 -3.62 3.84
C GLN A 47 4.62 -4.57 4.10
N HIS A 48 4.31 -5.87 4.09
CA HIS A 48 5.32 -6.92 4.15
C HIS A 48 5.99 -7.17 2.78
N ILE A 49 5.21 -7.13 1.69
CA ILE A 49 5.71 -7.35 0.32
C ILE A 49 5.78 -5.99 -0.39
N PRO A 50 6.89 -5.68 -1.09
CA PRO A 50 6.98 -4.45 -1.88
C PRO A 50 6.09 -4.54 -3.13
N TRP A 51 5.47 -3.41 -3.51
CA TRP A 51 4.70 -3.32 -4.75
C TRP A 51 5.53 -3.69 -5.98
N PHE A 52 6.76 -3.18 -6.01
CA PHE A 52 7.79 -3.45 -7.02
C PHE A 52 9.18 -3.35 -6.38
N VAL A 53 10.14 -4.04 -6.96
CA VAL A 53 11.55 -4.07 -6.52
C VAL A 53 12.36 -3.00 -7.24
N ARG A 54 12.24 -2.90 -8.56
CA ARG A 54 13.01 -1.95 -9.39
C ARG A 54 12.12 -0.82 -9.89
N ASN A 55 11.13 -1.18 -10.72
CA ASN A 55 10.25 -0.25 -11.43
C ASN A 55 8.78 -0.72 -11.34
N TYR A 56 7.84 0.20 -11.44
CA TYR A 56 6.41 -0.11 -11.27
C TYR A 56 5.85 -1.00 -12.40
N ASP A 57 6.48 -1.02 -13.57
CA ASP A 57 6.09 -1.76 -14.78
C ASP A 57 6.86 -3.08 -14.96
N GLU A 58 7.61 -3.52 -13.93
CA GLU A 58 8.38 -4.76 -14.02
C GLU A 58 7.49 -6.02 -14.03
N ASP A 59 8.00 -7.08 -14.65
CA ASP A 59 7.31 -8.38 -14.67
C ASP A 59 7.09 -8.95 -13.26
N LYS A 60 6.11 -9.85 -13.14
CA LYS A 60 5.88 -10.60 -11.91
C LYS A 60 7.09 -11.48 -11.60
N ILE A 61 7.69 -11.25 -10.44
CA ILE A 61 8.69 -12.11 -9.82
C ILE A 61 8.17 -12.58 -8.45
N TYR A 62 8.91 -13.47 -7.79
CA TYR A 62 8.49 -14.01 -6.48
C TYR A 62 8.20 -12.91 -5.43
N PHE A 63 8.99 -11.82 -5.44
CA PHE A 63 8.98 -10.78 -4.41
C PHE A 63 8.10 -9.54 -4.68
N ASN A 64 7.32 -9.51 -5.77
CA ASN A 64 6.47 -8.37 -6.09
C ASN A 64 5.02 -8.80 -6.36
N PHE A 65 4.15 -7.86 -6.67
CA PHE A 65 2.75 -8.15 -6.96
C PHE A 65 2.52 -8.44 -8.44
N ASP A 66 1.37 -9.03 -8.76
CA ASP A 66 0.88 -9.07 -10.14
C ASP A 66 0.78 -7.65 -10.72
N PRO A 67 1.20 -7.41 -11.98
CA PRO A 67 1.18 -6.07 -12.57
C PRO A 67 -0.18 -5.39 -12.55
N GLU A 68 -1.28 -6.12 -12.78
CA GLU A 68 -2.62 -5.52 -12.81
C GLU A 68 -3.05 -5.04 -11.42
N LEU A 69 -2.85 -5.88 -10.41
CA LEU A 69 -3.10 -5.52 -9.02
C LEU A 69 -2.21 -4.36 -8.59
N ARG A 70 -0.91 -4.40 -8.94
CA ARG A 70 0.05 -3.36 -8.60
C ARG A 70 -0.37 -2.00 -9.15
N LEU A 71 -0.69 -1.93 -10.44
CA LEU A 71 -1.10 -0.69 -11.08
C LEU A 71 -2.39 -0.14 -10.48
N ARG A 72 -3.37 -1.01 -10.20
CA ARG A 72 -4.61 -0.62 -9.53
C ARG A 72 -4.35 0.01 -8.16
N MET A 73 -3.47 -0.60 -7.35
CA MET A 73 -3.16 -0.10 -6.01
C MET A 73 -2.35 1.20 -6.06
N LEU A 74 -1.36 1.30 -6.95
CA LEU A 74 -0.59 2.52 -7.15
C LEU A 74 -1.47 3.69 -7.59
N ASP A 75 -2.45 3.44 -8.45
CA ASP A 75 -3.45 4.45 -8.85
C ASP A 75 -4.34 4.89 -7.68
N LYS A 76 -4.83 3.94 -6.86
CA LYS A 76 -5.58 4.26 -5.62
C LYS A 76 -4.78 5.19 -4.70
N PHE A 77 -3.52 4.87 -4.45
CA PHE A 77 -2.63 5.71 -3.63
C PHE A 77 -2.37 7.08 -4.24
N HIS A 78 -2.09 7.12 -5.54
CA HIS A 78 -1.84 8.37 -6.25
C HIS A 78 -3.05 9.32 -6.16
N LYS A 79 -4.27 8.80 -6.36
CA LYS A 79 -5.52 9.57 -6.23
C LYS A 79 -5.74 10.11 -4.82
N ALA A 80 -5.35 9.34 -3.80
CA ALA A 80 -5.42 9.78 -2.41
C ALA A 80 -4.32 10.76 -2.01
N GLY A 81 -3.44 11.16 -2.93
CA GLY A 81 -2.31 12.05 -2.65
C GLY A 81 -1.21 11.38 -1.81
N THR A 82 -1.25 10.05 -1.68
CA THR A 82 -0.23 9.30 -0.94
C THR A 82 0.92 8.93 -1.88
N LYS A 83 2.15 9.06 -1.39
CA LYS A 83 3.35 8.69 -2.15
C LYS A 83 3.81 7.33 -1.62
N PRO A 84 3.70 6.24 -2.40
CA PRO A 84 4.26 4.97 -1.99
C PRO A 84 5.78 5.13 -1.87
N THR A 85 6.30 4.95 -0.66
CA THR A 85 7.73 4.99 -0.41
C THR A 85 8.35 3.70 -0.92
N LYS A 86 9.47 3.81 -1.66
CA LYS A 86 10.33 2.65 -1.91
C LYS A 86 10.74 2.09 -0.54
N PRO A 87 10.68 0.77 -0.31
CA PRO A 87 11.25 0.22 0.91
C PRO A 87 12.75 0.48 0.87
N SER A 88 13.24 1.38 1.72
CA SER A 88 14.64 1.34 2.15
C SER A 88 14.74 0.10 3.03
N LEU A 89 15.39 -0.93 2.51
CA LEU A 89 15.65 -2.19 3.20
C LEU A 89 15.89 -1.97 4.70
N PHE A 90 15.05 -2.58 5.54
CA PHE A 90 15.47 -3.09 6.84
C PHE A 90 16.51 -4.20 6.57
N GLN A 91 17.71 -3.79 6.17
CA GLN A 91 18.90 -4.62 6.17
C GLN A 91 19.50 -4.48 7.57
N GLY A 92 18.96 -5.22 8.51
CA GLY A 92 19.37 -5.11 9.90
C GLY A 92 18.47 -5.83 10.88
N LEU A 93 18.26 -7.12 10.67
CA LEU A 93 18.24 -8.09 11.76
C LEU A 93 18.50 -9.48 11.15
N LEU A 94 19.68 -10.01 11.48
CA LEU A 94 19.95 -11.45 11.49
C LEU A 94 19.11 -12.10 12.61
#